data_AF-A0A0E9N153-F1
#
_entry.id   AF-A0A0E9N153-F1
#
_cell.length_a   1.000
_cell.length_b   1.000
_cell.length_c   1.000
_cell.angle_alpha   90.00
_cell.angle_beta   90.00
_cell.angle_gamma   90.00
#
_symmetry.space_group_name_H-M   'P 1'
#
loop_
_entity.id
_entity.type
_entity.pdbx_description
1 polymer ?
#
loop_
_entity_poly.entity_id
_entity_poly.type
_entity_poly.pdbx_seq_one_letter_code
_entity_poly.pdbx_strand_id
1 'polypeptide(L)'
;MNNSAPVLNKITFFIAIGLLGVFAVLTGFSRTFMLPVAAGTFSAPQVIYWHGALAFSWVLIFLTQALLVKAKRFHWHPRLGIAGIVVAIGTAFTMIPAGLFAVEKGLRDGLGQTAISSLFGVVTTAIMFLGLVLSGLFLRSQPAVHKRLMLLATLVLLWPAWFRFRHFFPGIPRPDIWFAVVLADSLIVAAWIWDKKTNGRVHPVLLYVGLFIIGEHTLEVICFDSEGWRQVSNYLYHLLS
;
A
#
# COMPACT_ATOMS: atom_id res chain seq x y z
N MET A 1 -19.81 46.02 3.54
CA MET A 1 -20.22 44.69 3.02
C MET A 1 -18.99 43.78 3.05
N ASN A 2 -18.93 42.86 4.02
CA ASN A 2 -17.81 41.92 4.16
C ASN A 2 -17.95 40.80 3.13
N ASN A 3 -17.25 40.92 2.00
CA ASN A 3 -16.99 39.78 1.12
C ASN A 3 -15.88 38.93 1.73
N SER A 4 -16.22 38.13 2.75
CA SER A 4 -15.40 36.98 3.10
C SER A 4 -15.56 35.96 1.97
N ALA A 5 -14.59 35.94 1.05
CA ALA A 5 -14.42 34.84 0.12
C ALA A 5 -14.51 33.51 0.90
N PRO A 6 -15.19 32.48 0.38
CA PRO A 6 -15.24 31.20 1.07
C PRO A 6 -13.80 30.75 1.28
N VAL A 7 -13.39 30.57 2.54
CA VAL A 7 -12.08 30.01 2.87
C VAL A 7 -12.00 28.67 2.17
N LEU A 8 -11.32 28.61 1.03
CA LEU A 8 -11.07 27.36 0.31
C LEU A 8 -10.42 26.42 1.33
N ASN A 9 -11.22 25.44 1.75
CA ASN A 9 -10.92 24.60 2.90
C ASN A 9 -9.72 23.73 2.52
N LYS A 10 -8.49 24.18 2.82
CA LYS A 10 -7.25 23.60 2.29
C LYS A 10 -7.20 22.08 2.48
N ILE A 11 -6.82 21.35 1.44
CA ILE A 11 -6.60 19.90 1.50
C ILE A 11 -5.41 19.65 2.43
N THR A 12 -5.58 18.77 3.42
CA THR A 12 -4.47 18.38 4.29
C THR A 12 -3.60 17.35 3.59
N PHE A 13 -2.34 17.22 4.00
CA PHE A 13 -1.41 16.24 3.44
C PHE A 13 -1.97 14.80 3.44
N PHE A 14 -2.58 14.37 4.54
CA PHE A 14 -3.19 13.03 4.64
C PHE A 14 -4.38 12.85 3.69
N ILE A 15 -5.20 13.88 3.48
CA ILE A 15 -6.28 13.83 2.48
C ILE A 15 -5.69 13.74 1.07
N ALA A 16 -4.64 14.52 0.77
CA ALA A 16 -3.96 14.45 -0.52
C ALA A 16 -3.40 13.05 -0.80
N ILE A 17 -2.73 12.43 0.19
CA ILE A 17 -2.25 11.04 0.06
C ILE A 17 -3.41 10.06 -0.08
N GLY A 18 -4.51 10.22 0.67
CA GLY A 18 -5.69 9.35 0.53
C GLY A 18 -6.31 9.44 -0.87
N LEU A 19 -6.46 10.65 -1.43
CA LEU A 19 -6.95 10.87 -2.79
C LEU A 19 -5.99 10.29 -3.84
N LEU A 20 -4.69 10.50 -3.66
CA LEU A 20 -3.67 9.94 -4.54
C LEU A 20 -3.67 8.41 -4.49
N GLY A 21 -3.88 7.83 -3.32
CA GLY A 21 -4.03 6.38 -3.13
C GLY A 21 -5.25 5.82 -3.84
N VAL A 22 -6.41 6.51 -3.75
CA VAL A 22 -7.61 6.12 -4.52
C VAL A 22 -7.31 6.18 -6.01
N PHE A 23 -6.70 7.26 -6.49
CA PHE A 23 -6.28 7.38 -7.89
C PHE A 23 -5.33 6.25 -8.32
N ALA A 24 -4.33 5.94 -7.51
CA ALA A 24 -3.36 4.89 -7.78
C ALA A 24 -4.01 3.52 -7.88
N VAL A 25 -4.91 3.17 -6.95
CA VAL A 25 -5.62 1.88 -6.98
C VAL A 25 -6.53 1.78 -8.19
N LEU A 26 -7.36 2.80 -8.45
CA LEU A 26 -8.28 2.80 -9.60
C LEU A 26 -7.51 2.69 -10.93
N THR A 27 -6.43 3.46 -11.08
CA THR A 27 -5.63 3.45 -12.31
C THR A 27 -4.82 2.16 -12.43
N GLY A 28 -4.02 1.82 -11.42
CA GLY A 28 -3.11 0.68 -11.43
C GLY A 28 -3.83 -0.65 -11.60
N PHE A 29 -4.98 -0.84 -10.97
CA PHE A 29 -5.74 -2.09 -11.06
C PHE A 29 -6.79 -2.12 -12.17
N SER A 30 -6.99 -1.04 -12.92
CA SER A 30 -8.00 -0.99 -13.98
C SER A 30 -7.77 -2.06 -15.06
N ARG A 31 -6.57 -2.12 -15.67
CA ARG A 31 -6.24 -3.10 -16.72
C ARG A 31 -6.08 -4.53 -16.22
N THR A 32 -5.65 -4.71 -14.97
CA THR A 32 -5.31 -6.05 -14.45
C THR A 32 -6.42 -6.73 -13.68
N PHE A 33 -7.44 -5.98 -13.24
CA PHE A 33 -8.52 -6.50 -12.40
C PHE A 33 -9.87 -5.88 -12.74
N MET A 34 -10.05 -4.55 -12.62
CA MET A 34 -11.39 -3.95 -12.67
C MET A 34 -12.06 -4.08 -14.04
N LEU A 35 -11.36 -3.74 -15.13
CA LEU A 35 -11.91 -3.86 -16.50
C LEU A 35 -12.14 -5.33 -16.88
N PRO A 36 -11.20 -6.26 -16.64
CA PRO A 36 -11.46 -7.69 -16.81
C PRO A 36 -12.67 -8.24 -16.02
N VAL A 37 -12.86 -7.80 -14.77
CA VAL A 37 -14.03 -8.18 -13.95
C VAL A 37 -15.32 -7.63 -14.57
N ALA A 38 -15.33 -6.35 -14.95
CA ALA A 38 -16.50 -5.71 -15.56
C ALA A 38 -16.86 -6.32 -16.93
N ALA A 39 -15.86 -6.80 -17.68
CA ALA A 39 -16.06 -7.48 -18.95
C ALA A 39 -16.43 -8.97 -18.82
N GLY A 40 -16.45 -9.53 -17.60
CA GLY A 40 -16.69 -10.95 -17.36
C GLY A 40 -15.55 -11.88 -17.82
N THR A 41 -14.37 -11.33 -18.11
CA THR A 41 -13.20 -12.09 -18.59
C THR A 41 -12.20 -12.43 -17.48
N PHE A 42 -12.42 -11.94 -16.26
CA PHE A 42 -11.60 -12.28 -15.09
C PHE A 42 -12.24 -13.42 -14.31
N SER A 43 -11.50 -14.53 -14.20
CA SER A 43 -11.85 -15.67 -13.36
C SER A 43 -10.77 -15.90 -12.32
N ALA A 44 -11.15 -15.89 -11.05
CA ALA A 44 -10.27 -16.14 -9.92
C ALA A 44 -11.06 -16.73 -8.74
N PRO A 45 -10.40 -17.36 -7.77
CA PRO A 45 -11.05 -17.72 -6.52
C PRO A 45 -11.66 -16.51 -5.79
N GLN A 46 -12.75 -16.72 -5.04
CA GLN A 46 -13.49 -15.64 -4.37
C GLN A 46 -12.61 -14.78 -3.44
N VAL A 47 -11.57 -15.38 -2.84
CA VAL A 47 -10.62 -14.68 -1.96
C VAL A 47 -9.87 -13.54 -2.67
N ILE A 48 -9.69 -13.60 -3.99
CA ILE A 48 -9.01 -12.54 -4.76
C ILE A 48 -9.89 -11.29 -4.86
N TYR A 49 -11.20 -11.47 -5.02
CA TYR A 49 -12.16 -10.37 -5.00
C TYR A 49 -12.25 -9.75 -3.60
N TRP A 50 -12.26 -10.59 -2.55
CA TRP A 50 -12.21 -10.12 -1.17
C TRP A 50 -10.93 -9.33 -0.87
N HIS A 51 -9.77 -9.83 -1.30
CA HIS A 51 -8.50 -9.13 -1.15
C HIS A 51 -8.56 -7.73 -1.77
N GLY A 52 -9.00 -7.63 -3.03
CA GLY A 52 -9.16 -6.35 -3.71
C GLY A 52 -10.13 -5.40 -3.00
N ALA A 53 -11.28 -5.92 -2.55
CA ALA A 53 -12.27 -5.13 -1.82
C ALA A 53 -11.74 -4.62 -0.46
N LEU A 54 -11.02 -5.47 0.28
CA LEU A 54 -10.44 -5.13 1.58
C LEU A 54 -9.30 -4.11 1.43
N ALA A 55 -8.37 -4.33 0.50
CA ALA A 55 -7.27 -3.42 0.24
C ALA A 55 -7.77 -2.04 -0.21
N PHE A 56 -8.77 -1.98 -1.10
CA PHE A 56 -9.37 -0.72 -1.50
C PHE A 56 -10.13 -0.04 -0.36
N SER A 57 -10.85 -0.82 0.46
CA SER A 57 -11.54 -0.32 1.66
C SER A 57 -10.57 0.30 2.66
N TRP A 58 -9.36 -0.26 2.82
CA TRP A 58 -8.32 0.35 3.68
C TRP A 58 -7.98 1.77 3.24
N VAL A 59 -7.77 1.98 1.93
CA VAL A 59 -7.45 3.30 1.36
C VAL A 59 -8.61 4.28 1.56
N LEU A 60 -9.85 3.83 1.37
CA LEU A 60 -11.05 4.63 1.63
C LEU A 60 -11.19 4.98 3.11
N ILE A 61 -10.90 4.04 4.02
CA ILE A 61 -10.91 4.27 5.46
C ILE A 61 -9.83 5.29 5.82
N PHE A 62 -8.60 5.16 5.32
CA PHE A 62 -7.53 6.15 5.57
C PHE A 62 -7.94 7.57 5.15
N LEU A 63 -8.49 7.71 3.93
CA LEU A 63 -9.00 8.98 3.43
C LEU A 63 -10.14 9.52 4.32
N THR A 64 -11.09 8.66 4.67
CA THR A 64 -12.24 9.03 5.52
C THR A 64 -11.79 9.44 6.91
N GLN A 65 -10.80 8.76 7.50
CA GLN A 65 -10.23 9.14 8.79
C GLN A 65 -9.58 10.52 8.75
N ALA A 66 -8.84 10.84 7.68
CA ALA A 66 -8.26 12.16 7.48
C ALA A 66 -9.34 13.25 7.31
N LEU A 67 -10.44 12.93 6.60
CA LEU A 67 -11.59 13.82 6.44
C LEU A 67 -12.33 14.05 7.77
N LEU A 68 -12.55 13.02 8.58
CA LEU A 68 -13.18 13.12 9.90
C LEU A 68 -12.38 14.03 10.83
N VAL A 69 -11.05 13.89 10.84
CA VAL A 69 -10.16 14.76 11.63
C VAL A 69 -10.23 16.21 11.14
N LYS A 70 -10.19 16.45 9.83
CA LYS A 70 -10.34 17.81 9.26
C LYS A 70 -11.70 18.41 9.60
N ALA A 71 -12.77 17.61 9.55
CA ALA A 71 -14.13 18.02 9.90
C ALA A 71 -14.37 18.13 11.41
N LYS A 72 -13.35 17.88 12.25
CA LYS A 72 -13.43 17.85 13.72
C LYS A 72 -14.47 16.86 14.26
N ARG A 73 -14.81 15.81 13.50
CA ARG A 73 -15.75 14.75 13.86
C ARG A 73 -15.04 13.59 14.59
N PHE A 74 -14.32 13.92 15.65
CA PHE A 74 -13.41 12.98 16.33
C PHE A 74 -14.12 11.75 16.92
N HIS A 75 -15.39 11.86 17.29
CA HIS A 75 -16.14 10.73 17.86
C HIS A 75 -16.39 9.58 16.85
N TRP A 76 -16.38 9.87 15.55
CA TRP A 76 -16.49 8.85 14.49
C TRP A 76 -15.15 8.17 14.19
N HIS A 77 -14.02 8.83 14.49
CA HIS A 77 -12.68 8.31 14.21
C HIS A 77 -12.43 6.92 14.83
N PRO A 78 -12.65 6.69 16.13
CA PRO A 78 -12.46 5.36 16.72
C PRO A 78 -13.53 4.35 16.28
N ARG A 79 -14.76 4.79 15.97
CA ARG A 79 -15.83 3.90 15.49
C ARG A 79 -15.49 3.29 14.13
N LEU A 80 -15.08 4.14 13.18
CA LEU A 80 -14.57 3.68 11.89
C LEU A 80 -13.23 2.95 12.03
N GLY A 81 -12.43 3.31 13.04
CA GLY A 81 -11.17 2.64 13.37
C GLY A 81 -11.34 1.15 13.64
N ILE A 82 -12.44 0.73 14.31
CA ILE A 82 -12.75 -0.69 14.54
C ILE A 82 -12.95 -1.43 13.21
N ALA A 83 -13.69 -0.87 12.27
CA ALA A 83 -13.81 -1.42 10.92
C ALA A 83 -12.45 -1.47 10.22
N GLY A 84 -11.62 -0.46 10.39
CA GLY A 84 -10.24 -0.43 9.91
C GLY A 84 -9.38 -1.59 10.41
N ILE A 85 -9.55 -2.03 11.66
CA ILE A 85 -8.82 -3.19 12.22
C ILE A 85 -9.20 -4.47 11.47
N VAL A 86 -10.50 -4.73 11.29
CA VAL A 86 -11.00 -5.91 10.57
C VAL A 86 -10.51 -5.90 9.13
N VAL A 87 -10.58 -4.72 8.46
CA VAL A 87 -10.10 -4.55 7.09
C VAL A 87 -8.59 -4.77 6.99
N ALA A 88 -7.79 -4.27 7.93
CA ALA A 88 -6.34 -4.46 7.91
C ALA A 88 -5.95 -5.94 8.09
N ILE A 89 -6.54 -6.61 9.09
CA ILE A 89 -6.31 -8.03 9.34
C ILE A 89 -6.72 -8.82 8.09
N GLY A 90 -7.94 -8.63 7.59
CA GLY A 90 -8.42 -9.29 6.38
C GLY A 90 -7.51 -9.03 5.18
N THR A 91 -7.07 -7.79 4.96
CA THR A 91 -6.15 -7.45 3.87
C THR A 91 -4.83 -8.22 3.99
N ALA A 92 -4.20 -8.21 5.17
CA ALA A 92 -2.93 -8.89 5.40
C ALA A 92 -3.03 -10.42 5.20
N PHE A 93 -4.08 -11.05 5.75
CA PHE A 93 -4.26 -12.50 5.60
C PHE A 93 -4.64 -12.90 4.16
N THR A 94 -5.41 -12.07 3.45
CA THR A 94 -5.76 -12.34 2.05
C THR A 94 -4.63 -12.03 1.07
N MET A 95 -3.55 -11.33 1.47
CA MET A 95 -2.37 -11.14 0.61
C MET A 95 -1.72 -12.48 0.25
N ILE A 96 -1.68 -13.45 1.17
CA ILE A 96 -1.05 -14.75 0.93
C ILE A 96 -1.74 -15.53 -0.20
N PRO A 97 -3.05 -15.83 -0.15
CA PRO A 97 -3.72 -16.49 -1.27
C PRO A 97 -3.74 -15.63 -2.55
N ALA A 98 -3.72 -14.30 -2.45
CA ALA A 98 -3.55 -13.42 -3.61
C ALA A 98 -2.17 -13.56 -4.26
N GLY A 99 -1.12 -13.70 -3.46
CA GLY A 99 0.24 -14.00 -3.91
C GLY A 99 0.33 -15.36 -4.58
N LEU A 100 -0.20 -16.41 -3.96
CA LEU A 100 -0.22 -17.76 -4.55
C LEU A 100 -0.99 -17.79 -5.88
N PHE A 101 -2.13 -17.11 -5.97
CA PHE A 101 -2.84 -16.97 -7.24
C PHE A 101 -2.02 -16.24 -8.31
N ALA A 102 -1.25 -15.21 -7.93
CA ALA A 102 -0.36 -14.52 -8.85
C ALA A 102 0.81 -15.40 -9.31
N VAL A 103 1.37 -16.22 -8.41
CA VAL A 103 2.39 -17.23 -8.74
C VAL A 103 1.83 -18.23 -9.75
N GLU A 104 0.67 -18.83 -9.47
CA GLU A 104 0.03 -19.83 -10.35
C GLU A 104 -0.37 -19.26 -11.71
N LYS A 105 -0.78 -18.00 -11.75
CA LYS A 105 -0.97 -17.29 -13.00
C LYS A 105 0.35 -17.12 -13.74
N GLY A 106 1.41 -16.67 -13.06
CA GLY A 106 2.74 -16.49 -13.66
C GLY A 106 3.35 -17.78 -14.19
N LEU A 107 3.15 -18.91 -13.50
CA LEU A 107 3.57 -20.23 -13.95
C LEU A 107 2.86 -20.64 -15.24
N ARG A 108 1.54 -20.43 -15.33
CA ARG A 108 0.76 -20.65 -16.56
C ARG A 108 1.17 -19.73 -17.70
N ASP A 109 1.58 -18.51 -17.39
CA ASP A 109 2.09 -17.53 -18.36
C ASP A 109 3.56 -17.80 -18.75
N GLY A 110 4.20 -18.86 -18.24
CA GLY A 110 5.54 -19.29 -18.62
C GLY A 110 6.70 -18.57 -17.92
N LEU A 111 6.43 -17.83 -16.83
CA LEU A 111 7.46 -17.09 -16.08
C LEU A 111 8.38 -17.99 -15.23
N GLY A 112 8.02 -19.26 -15.04
CA GLY A 112 8.84 -20.24 -14.30
C GLY A 112 9.18 -19.80 -12.88
N GLN A 113 10.44 -20.02 -12.46
CA GLN A 113 10.92 -19.69 -11.11
C GLN A 113 10.69 -18.22 -10.72
N THR A 114 10.75 -17.30 -11.68
CA THR A 114 10.53 -15.87 -11.44
C THR A 114 9.12 -15.57 -10.92
N ALA A 115 8.11 -16.39 -11.28
CA ALA A 115 6.77 -16.28 -10.71
C ALA A 115 6.79 -16.56 -9.20
N ILE A 116 7.41 -17.67 -8.79
CA ILE A 116 7.52 -18.10 -7.40
C ILE A 116 8.32 -17.07 -6.59
N SER A 117 9.37 -16.48 -7.18
CA SER A 117 10.18 -15.43 -6.55
C SER A 117 9.37 -14.20 -6.09
N SER A 118 8.21 -13.93 -6.67
CA SER A 118 7.34 -12.84 -6.20
C SER A 118 6.71 -13.08 -4.82
N LEU A 119 6.61 -14.33 -4.38
CA LEU A 119 5.90 -14.67 -3.14
C LEU A 119 6.61 -14.12 -1.91
N PHE A 120 7.94 -14.03 -1.92
CA PHE A 120 8.68 -13.51 -0.78
C PHE A 120 8.34 -12.03 -0.51
N GLY A 121 8.30 -11.19 -1.55
CA GLY A 121 7.89 -9.78 -1.44
C GLY A 121 6.44 -9.62 -0.97
N VAL A 122 5.54 -10.54 -1.35
CA VAL A 122 4.15 -10.55 -0.84
C VAL A 122 4.11 -10.80 0.67
N VAL A 123 4.90 -11.75 1.16
CA VAL A 123 4.97 -12.08 2.59
C VAL A 123 5.60 -10.94 3.39
N THR A 124 6.71 -10.35 2.93
CA THR A 124 7.34 -9.21 3.61
C THR A 124 6.40 -8.01 3.66
N THR A 125 5.73 -7.70 2.54
CA THR A 125 4.71 -6.64 2.47
C THR A 125 3.57 -6.88 3.47
N ALA A 126 3.06 -8.11 3.58
CA ALA A 126 1.98 -8.44 4.51
C ALA A 126 2.40 -8.24 5.98
N ILE A 127 3.61 -8.68 6.33
CA ILE A 127 4.20 -8.51 7.66
C ILE A 127 4.41 -7.03 7.97
N MET A 128 5.00 -6.27 7.03
CA MET A 128 5.24 -4.84 7.19
C MET A 128 3.93 -4.07 7.35
N PHE A 129 2.96 -4.30 6.46
CA PHE A 129 1.66 -3.65 6.52
C PHE A 129 0.98 -3.91 7.86
N LEU A 130 0.83 -5.19 8.25
CA LEU A 130 0.15 -5.54 9.50
C LEU A 130 0.92 -5.04 10.72
N GLY A 131 2.26 -5.15 10.72
CA GLY A 131 3.12 -4.66 11.79
C GLY A 131 3.00 -3.16 12.00
N LEU A 132 2.96 -2.37 10.92
CA LEU A 132 2.75 -0.92 10.98
C LEU A 132 1.36 -0.57 11.50
N VAL A 133 0.32 -1.31 11.06
CA VAL A 133 -1.05 -1.11 11.56
C VAL A 133 -1.13 -1.40 13.05
N LEU A 134 -0.67 -2.57 13.49
CA LEU A 134 -0.70 -2.97 14.90
C LEU A 134 0.12 -2.02 15.78
N SER A 135 1.30 -1.59 15.33
CA SER A 135 2.12 -0.60 16.03
C SER A 135 1.41 0.75 16.14
N GLY A 136 0.75 1.19 15.07
CA GLY A 136 -0.03 2.43 15.09
C GLY A 136 -1.24 2.35 16.01
N LEU A 137 -1.91 1.20 16.10
CA LEU A 137 -3.01 0.96 17.03
C LEU A 137 -2.55 0.93 18.48
N PHE A 138 -1.42 0.25 18.75
CA PHE A 138 -0.81 0.20 20.07
C PHE A 138 -0.41 1.61 20.57
N LEU A 139 0.15 2.42 19.67
CA LEU A 139 0.59 3.79 19.95
C LEU A 139 -0.48 4.84 19.66
N ARG A 140 -1.77 4.48 19.66
CA ARG A 140 -2.90 5.39 19.37
C ARG A 140 -3.04 6.55 20.35
N SER A 141 -2.54 6.39 21.58
CA SER A 141 -2.48 7.44 22.60
C SER A 141 -1.41 8.50 22.30
N GLN A 142 -0.55 8.28 21.31
CA GLN A 142 0.45 9.23 20.81
C GLN A 142 0.09 9.65 19.38
N PRO A 143 -0.79 10.66 19.19
CA PRO A 143 -1.32 11.03 17.87
C PRO A 143 -0.24 11.34 16.83
N ALA A 144 0.90 11.87 17.28
CA ALA A 144 2.05 12.12 16.43
C ALA A 144 2.62 10.83 15.82
N VAL A 145 2.74 9.75 16.60
CA VAL A 145 3.25 8.47 16.14
C VAL A 145 2.20 7.73 15.32
N HIS A 146 0.98 7.62 15.87
CA HIS A 146 -0.14 6.91 15.25
C HIS A 146 -0.37 7.32 13.79
N LYS A 147 -0.52 8.62 13.51
CA LYS A 147 -0.82 9.11 12.15
C LYS A 147 0.29 8.79 11.14
N ARG A 148 1.55 8.79 11.58
CA ARG A 148 2.72 8.51 10.72
C ARG A 148 2.83 7.02 10.41
N LEU A 149 2.53 6.15 11.37
CA LEU A 149 2.46 4.71 11.14
C LEU A 149 1.30 4.33 10.21
N MET A 150 0.11 4.93 10.38
CA MET A 150 -1.02 4.71 9.46
C MET A 150 -0.72 5.18 8.04
N LEU A 151 0.00 6.31 7.90
CA LEU A 151 0.48 6.79 6.61
C LEU A 151 1.42 5.77 5.97
N LEU A 152 2.47 5.35 6.68
CA LEU A 152 3.45 4.40 6.14
C LEU A 152 2.82 3.05 5.79
N ALA A 153 1.90 2.53 6.62
CA ALA A 153 1.14 1.32 6.30
C ALA A 153 0.36 1.47 4.98
N THR A 154 -0.27 2.63 4.78
CA THR A 154 -1.01 2.93 3.54
C THR A 154 -0.07 3.02 2.34
N LEU A 155 1.11 3.64 2.49
CA LEU A 155 2.10 3.73 1.40
C LEU A 155 2.63 2.35 0.99
N VAL A 156 2.93 1.48 1.97
CA VAL A 156 3.30 0.07 1.72
C VAL A 156 2.17 -0.66 0.96
N LEU A 157 0.91 -0.52 1.41
CA LEU A 157 -0.22 -1.16 0.73
C LEU A 157 -0.44 -0.65 -0.71
N LEU A 158 -0.09 0.61 -0.99
CA LEU A 158 -0.24 1.22 -2.32
C LEU A 158 0.86 0.82 -3.30
N TRP A 159 1.97 0.27 -2.84
CA TRP A 159 3.11 -0.12 -3.68
C TRP A 159 2.72 -0.96 -4.91
N PRO A 160 1.87 -2.02 -4.79
CA PRO A 160 1.47 -2.81 -5.96
C PRO A 160 0.61 -2.03 -6.95
N ALA A 161 -0.11 -0.99 -6.51
CA ALA A 161 -0.89 -0.12 -7.39
C ALA A 161 0.04 0.71 -8.28
N TRP A 162 1.10 1.29 -7.70
CA TRP A 162 2.11 2.05 -8.45
C TRP A 162 2.85 1.18 -9.44
N PHE A 163 3.32 -0.01 -9.03
CA PHE A 163 4.05 -0.91 -9.93
C PHE A 163 3.23 -1.33 -11.18
N ARG A 164 1.89 -1.35 -11.10
CA ARG A 164 1.02 -1.66 -12.24
C ARG A 164 0.93 -0.54 -13.28
N PHE A 165 1.46 0.65 -13.01
CA PHE A 165 1.56 1.71 -14.01
C PHE A 165 2.43 1.28 -15.21
N ARG A 166 3.31 0.27 -15.05
CA ARG A 166 4.04 -0.36 -16.15
C ARG A 166 3.15 -0.83 -17.30
N HIS A 167 1.88 -1.17 -17.05
CA HIS A 167 0.94 -1.57 -18.09
C HIS A 167 0.43 -0.41 -18.95
N PHE A 168 0.60 0.84 -18.49
CA PHE A 168 0.26 2.05 -19.23
C PHE A 168 1.47 2.69 -19.91
N PHE A 169 2.66 2.44 -19.35
CA PHE A 169 3.92 3.03 -19.81
C PHE A 169 4.94 1.92 -20.16
N PRO A 170 4.67 1.09 -21.18
CA PRO A 170 5.52 -0.06 -21.52
C PRO A 170 6.91 0.36 -22.03
N GLY A 171 7.08 1.61 -22.47
CA GLY A 171 8.37 2.15 -22.94
C GLY A 171 9.33 2.56 -21.81
N ILE A 172 8.92 2.50 -20.55
CA ILE A 172 9.79 2.84 -19.41
C ILE A 172 10.68 1.62 -19.09
N PRO A 173 12.01 1.74 -19.25
CA PRO A 173 12.93 0.66 -18.91
C PRO A 173 12.92 0.45 -17.40
N ARG A 174 13.13 -0.79 -16.94
CA ARG A 174 13.19 -1.12 -15.50
C ARG A 174 12.02 -0.55 -14.68
N PRO A 175 10.76 -0.95 -15.00
CA PRO A 175 9.58 -0.49 -14.25
C PRO A 175 9.61 -0.87 -12.77
N ASP A 176 10.35 -1.92 -12.42
CA ASP A 176 10.70 -2.32 -11.05
C ASP A 176 11.40 -1.19 -10.29
N ILE A 177 12.27 -0.42 -10.94
CA ILE A 177 12.93 0.73 -10.32
C ILE A 177 12.01 1.96 -10.36
N TRP A 178 11.51 2.34 -11.53
CA TRP A 178 10.82 3.62 -11.67
C TRP A 178 9.44 3.67 -11.01
N PHE A 179 8.66 2.60 -11.12
CA PHE A 179 7.31 2.58 -10.56
C PHE A 179 7.26 1.97 -9.17
N ALA A 180 8.05 0.93 -8.93
CA ALA A 180 8.05 0.22 -7.64
C ALA A 180 8.91 0.93 -6.60
N VAL A 181 10.09 1.46 -6.94
CA VAL A 181 10.93 2.19 -5.97
C VAL A 181 10.71 3.69 -6.07
N VAL A 182 11.13 4.31 -7.19
CA VAL A 182 11.17 5.78 -7.31
C VAL A 182 9.80 6.42 -7.10
N LEU A 183 8.77 6.00 -7.84
CA LEU A 183 7.44 6.59 -7.73
C LEU A 183 6.78 6.29 -6.38
N ALA A 184 6.75 5.02 -5.96
CA ALA A 184 6.08 4.64 -4.71
C ALA A 184 6.75 5.30 -3.48
N ASP A 185 8.09 5.24 -3.40
CA ASP A 185 8.84 5.73 -2.24
C ASP A 185 9.03 7.25 -2.26
N SER A 186 8.85 7.92 -3.41
CA SER A 186 8.79 9.39 -3.45
C SER A 186 7.72 9.95 -2.51
N LEU A 187 6.67 9.18 -2.21
CA LEU A 187 5.62 9.58 -1.27
C LEU A 187 6.10 9.56 0.19
N ILE A 188 7.05 8.68 0.53
CA ILE A 188 7.72 8.68 1.84
C ILE A 188 8.61 9.92 1.95
N VAL A 189 9.36 10.24 0.89
CA VAL A 189 10.17 11.47 0.83
C VAL A 189 9.29 12.72 0.91
N ALA A 190 8.15 12.73 0.21
CA ALA A 190 7.17 13.80 0.30
C ALA A 190 6.61 13.93 1.72
N ALA A 191 6.38 12.82 2.42
CA ALA A 191 6.00 12.81 3.83
C ALA A 191 7.09 13.41 4.72
N TRP A 192 8.37 13.11 4.50
CA TRP A 192 9.48 13.76 5.23
C TRP A 192 9.52 15.27 5.01
N ILE A 193 9.40 15.70 3.75
CA ILE A 193 9.38 17.12 3.41
C ILE A 193 8.19 17.81 4.07
N TRP A 194 7.01 17.22 3.98
CA TRP A 194 5.81 17.72 4.67
C TRP A 194 6.03 17.79 6.18
N ASP A 195 6.61 16.76 6.78
CA ASP A 195 6.78 16.69 8.23
C ASP A 195 7.76 17.74 8.73
N LYS A 196 8.88 17.91 8.02
CA LYS A 196 9.88 18.96 8.28
C LYS A 196 9.28 20.37 8.13
N LYS A 197 8.52 20.61 7.05
CA LYS A 197 7.87 21.92 6.82
C LYS A 197 6.80 22.23 7.86
N THR A 198 6.04 21.23 8.30
CA THR A 198 4.91 21.43 9.22
C THR A 198 5.34 21.49 10.68
N ASN A 199 6.33 20.68 11.08
CA ASN A 199 6.70 20.47 12.48
C ASN A 199 8.15 20.88 12.79
N GLY A 200 8.87 21.48 11.84
CA GLY A 200 10.27 21.91 11.98
C GLY A 200 11.31 20.79 11.88
N ARG A 201 10.89 19.52 12.00
CA ARG A 201 11.75 18.33 11.90
C ARG A 201 10.98 17.12 11.39
N VAL A 202 11.68 16.18 10.78
CA VAL A 202 11.11 14.86 10.46
C VAL A 202 11.04 14.06 11.75
N HIS A 203 9.85 13.55 12.08
CA HIS A 203 9.67 12.74 13.28
C HIS A 203 10.48 11.43 13.16
N PRO A 204 11.20 10.98 14.22
CA PRO A 204 12.05 9.79 14.16
C PRO A 204 11.36 8.54 13.60
N VAL A 205 10.12 8.27 14.02
CA VAL A 205 9.32 7.16 13.47
C VAL A 205 9.14 7.27 11.95
N LEU A 206 8.82 8.45 11.42
CA LEU A 206 8.63 8.61 9.98
C LEU A 206 9.96 8.47 9.23
N LEU A 207 11.05 8.98 9.82
CA LEU A 207 12.39 8.88 9.24
C LEU A 207 12.86 7.42 9.18
N TYR A 208 12.98 6.75 10.33
CA TYR A 208 13.61 5.43 10.41
C TYR A 208 12.75 4.33 9.80
N VAL A 209 11.44 4.35 10.03
CA VAL A 209 10.55 3.37 9.41
C VAL A 209 10.41 3.64 7.91
N GLY A 210 10.40 4.90 7.49
CA GLY A 210 10.45 5.25 6.07
C GLY A 210 11.75 4.79 5.40
N LEU A 211 12.90 4.98 6.04
CA LEU A 211 14.20 4.48 5.55
C LEU A 211 14.23 2.95 5.48
N PHE A 212 13.64 2.27 6.46
CA PHE A 212 13.50 0.82 6.45
C PHE A 212 12.68 0.35 5.26
N ILE A 213 11.51 0.96 4.99
CA ILE A 213 10.65 0.60 3.85
C ILE A 213 11.40 0.80 2.52
N ILE A 214 12.06 1.96 2.35
CA ILE A 214 12.86 2.23 1.13
C ILE A 214 13.99 1.21 0.97
N GLY A 215 14.67 0.88 2.08
CA GLY A 215 15.74 -0.10 2.09
C GLY A 215 15.22 -1.50 1.73
N GLU A 216 14.06 -1.89 2.23
CA GLU A 216 13.42 -3.17 1.92
C GLU A 216 13.00 -3.25 0.45
N HIS A 217 12.29 -2.25 -0.08
CA HIS A 217 11.92 -2.21 -1.51
C HIS A 217 13.15 -2.20 -2.43
N THR A 218 14.21 -1.48 -2.04
CA THR A 218 15.47 -1.45 -2.80
C THR A 218 16.16 -2.81 -2.77
N LEU A 219 16.20 -3.46 -1.60
CA LEU A 219 16.78 -4.80 -1.44
C LEU A 219 15.99 -5.83 -2.24
N GLU A 220 14.65 -5.77 -2.21
CA GLU A 220 13.79 -6.62 -3.02
C GLU A 220 14.19 -6.50 -4.50
N VAL A 221 14.26 -5.28 -5.06
CA VAL A 221 14.60 -5.10 -6.48
C VAL A 221 16.01 -5.58 -6.83
N ILE A 222 17.00 -5.38 -5.95
CA ILE A 222 18.40 -5.80 -6.19
C ILE A 222 18.55 -7.33 -6.07
N CYS A 223 17.90 -7.94 -5.08
CA CYS A 223 18.04 -9.36 -4.78
C CYS A 223 17.01 -10.24 -5.49
N PHE A 224 16.00 -9.65 -6.13
CA PHE A 224 14.90 -10.37 -6.76
C PHE A 224 15.43 -11.47 -7.69
N ASP A 225 14.92 -12.68 -7.49
CA ASP A 225 15.26 -13.87 -8.28
C ASP A 225 16.74 -14.33 -8.22
N SER A 226 17.55 -13.78 -7.31
CA SER A 226 18.87 -14.33 -6.96
C SER A 226 18.75 -15.70 -6.28
N GLU A 227 19.87 -16.43 -6.16
CA GLU A 227 19.87 -17.79 -5.58
C GLU A 227 19.25 -17.84 -4.17
N GLY A 228 19.69 -16.98 -3.26
CA GLY A 228 19.14 -16.91 -1.90
C GLY A 228 17.66 -16.50 -1.88
N TRP A 229 17.26 -15.56 -2.75
CA TRP A 229 15.87 -15.14 -2.89
C TRP A 229 14.96 -16.30 -3.34
N ARG A 230 15.44 -17.08 -4.32
CA ARG A 230 14.73 -18.27 -4.82
C ARG A 230 14.60 -19.35 -3.76
N GLN A 231 15.64 -19.61 -2.96
CA GLN A 231 15.57 -20.60 -1.88
C GLN A 231 14.47 -20.25 -0.87
N VAL A 232 14.42 -18.99 -0.41
CA VAL A 232 13.39 -18.51 0.52
C VAL A 232 12.00 -18.55 -0.14
N SER A 233 11.89 -18.09 -1.38
CA SER A 233 10.61 -18.07 -2.12
C SER A 233 10.04 -19.47 -2.33
N ASN A 234 10.88 -20.44 -2.69
CA ASN A 234 10.47 -21.84 -2.85
C ASN A 234 10.06 -22.47 -1.51
N TYR A 235 10.79 -22.19 -0.42
CA TYR A 235 10.40 -22.64 0.91
C TYR A 235 9.02 -22.08 1.30
N LEU A 236 8.80 -20.78 1.11
CA LEU A 236 7.50 -20.13 1.37
C LEU A 236 6.40 -20.71 0.49
N TYR A 237 6.69 -20.99 -0.78
CA TYR A 237 5.73 -21.58 -1.69
C TYR A 237 5.28 -22.96 -1.20
N HIS A 238 6.21 -23.87 -0.90
CA HIS A 238 5.88 -25.19 -0.35
C HIS A 238 5.16 -25.16 1.00
N LEU A 239 5.41 -24.15 1.83
CA LEU A 239 4.77 -24.01 3.12
C LEU A 239 3.31 -23.51 3.00
N LEU A 240 3.01 -22.73 1.97
CA LEU A 240 1.76 -21.98 1.84
C LEU A 240 0.81 -22.52 0.76
N SER A 241 1.31 -23.32 -0.19
CA SER A 241 0.52 -24.02 -1.24
C SER A 241 -0.07 -25.32 -0.73
#